data_AF-A0A1I0DFP5-F1
#
_entry.id   AF-A0A1I0DFP5-F1
#
_cell.length_a   1.000
_cell.length_b   1.000
_cell.length_c   1.000
_cell.angle_alpha   90.00
_cell.angle_beta   90.00
_cell.angle_gamma   90.00
#
_symmetry.space_group_name_H-M   'P 1'
#
loop_
_entity.id
_entity.type
_entity.pdbx_description
1 polymer ?
#
loop_
_entity_poly.entity_id
_entity_poly.type
_entity_poly.pdbx_seq_one_letter_code
_entity_poly.pdbx_strand_id
1 'polypeptide(L)'
;MSKYKLNKKIHSCTVDKELLINLEDCILNRIIDKVIGEYLNEEMIEKYKNNYTISIKEKDGLEEFKRIEDYKGPLLPKDTNQVKLDVNLITPDIPENNIGLSYISIKIGFNIFYEEGIEINIQSENQSKQIASNIYDLIKETIEHKYNGNYVYHLFRTFDFSGFGIALLSAGVGAYFTLLISLQFSSFTYSSLITFLNYLFFLFYLISSKLKPYIVFESTKSKKYKKRYNDIKTLVIFTIIGSIIVKLIFSYIFN
;
A
#
# COMPACT_ATOMS: atom_id res chain seq x y z
N MET A 1 29.69 -21.18 -11.69
CA MET A 1 28.60 -20.65 -10.84
C MET A 1 27.82 -19.57 -11.58
N SER A 2 26.49 -19.68 -11.59
CA SER A 2 25.58 -18.72 -12.20
C SER A 2 25.11 -17.67 -11.18
N LYS A 3 25.18 -16.39 -11.53
CA LYS A 3 24.66 -15.28 -10.71
C LYS A 3 23.37 -14.75 -11.32
N TYR A 4 22.33 -14.61 -10.51
CA TYR A 4 21.04 -14.09 -10.95
C TYR A 4 20.50 -13.06 -9.98
N LYS A 5 20.06 -11.93 -10.53
CA LYS A 5 19.43 -10.84 -9.79
C LYS A 5 18.01 -10.63 -10.33
N LEU A 6 17.03 -10.80 -9.45
CA LEU A 6 15.63 -10.45 -9.70
C LEU A 6 15.30 -9.15 -8.98
N ASN A 7 14.71 -8.20 -9.70
CA ASN A 7 14.17 -6.98 -9.10
C ASN A 7 12.73 -6.78 -9.61
N LYS A 8 11.78 -6.77 -8.68
CA LYS A 8 10.35 -6.64 -8.97
C LYS A 8 9.73 -5.60 -8.05
N LYS A 9 8.86 -4.76 -8.60
CA LYS A 9 8.11 -3.77 -7.83
C LYS A 9 6.96 -4.45 -7.09
N ILE A 10 6.66 -4.00 -5.88
CA ILE A 10 5.53 -4.49 -5.09
C ILE A 10 4.31 -3.65 -5.45
N HIS A 11 3.15 -4.26 -5.67
CA HIS A 11 1.92 -3.50 -5.91
C HIS A 11 1.47 -2.71 -4.68
N SER A 12 0.57 -1.75 -4.90
CA SER A 12 0.04 -0.93 -3.81
C SER A 12 -0.59 -1.80 -2.73
N CYS A 13 -0.09 -1.68 -1.50
CA CYS A 13 -0.53 -2.48 -0.36
C CYS A 13 -0.56 -1.68 0.93
N THR A 14 -1.24 -2.22 1.93
CA THR A 14 -1.22 -1.70 3.30
C THR A 14 -0.17 -2.46 4.10
N VAL A 15 0.77 -1.74 4.69
CA VAL A 15 1.83 -2.30 5.54
C VAL A 15 1.44 -2.09 6.99
N ASP A 16 1.06 -3.17 7.64
CA ASP A 16 0.75 -3.25 9.06
C ASP A 16 1.71 -4.26 9.75
N LYS A 17 1.61 -4.35 11.08
CA LYS A 17 2.47 -5.26 11.86
C LYS A 17 2.26 -6.73 11.47
N GLU A 18 1.03 -7.11 11.12
CA GLU A 18 0.68 -8.46 10.71
C GLU A 18 1.38 -8.86 9.40
N LEU A 19 1.39 -7.98 8.39
CA LEU A 19 2.13 -8.21 7.16
C LEU A 19 3.62 -8.40 7.42
N LEU A 20 4.20 -7.57 8.30
CA LEU A 20 5.63 -7.67 8.65
C LEU A 20 5.95 -8.98 9.36
N ILE A 21 5.07 -9.46 10.26
CA ILE A 21 5.19 -10.78 10.89
C ILE A 21 5.12 -11.90 9.86
N ASN A 22 4.14 -11.86 8.96
CA ASN A 22 3.97 -12.89 7.93
C ASN A 22 5.14 -12.90 6.93
N LEU A 23 5.70 -11.73 6.59
CA LEU A 23 6.89 -11.63 5.75
C LEU A 23 8.14 -12.14 6.47
N GLU A 24 8.29 -11.81 7.75
CA GLU A 24 9.38 -12.34 8.58
C GLU A 24 9.33 -13.87 8.64
N ASP A 25 8.17 -14.47 8.94
CA ASP A 25 7.97 -15.92 8.91
C ASP A 25 8.23 -16.51 7.52
N CYS A 26 7.78 -15.83 6.47
CA CYS A 26 8.04 -16.26 5.09
C CYS A 26 9.54 -16.31 4.78
N ILE A 27 10.29 -15.27 5.15
CA ILE A 27 11.73 -15.15 4.90
C ILE A 27 12.52 -16.17 5.71
N LEU A 28 12.16 -16.34 6.99
CA LEU A 28 12.95 -17.10 7.96
C LEU A 28 12.60 -18.57 8.03
N ASN A 29 11.37 -18.95 7.70
CA ASN A 29 10.89 -20.33 7.82
C ASN A 29 10.42 -20.85 6.45
N ARG A 30 9.38 -20.26 5.84
CA ARG A 30 8.79 -20.83 4.61
C ARG A 30 9.77 -20.94 3.45
N ILE A 31 10.65 -19.96 3.24
CA ILE A 31 11.66 -19.99 2.18
C ILE A 31 12.70 -21.08 2.45
N ILE A 32 13.11 -21.28 3.71
CA ILE A 32 14.00 -22.37 4.09
C ILE A 32 13.31 -23.70 3.81
N ASP A 33 12.13 -23.92 4.37
CA ASP A 33 11.44 -25.22 4.30
C ASP A 33 11.06 -25.62 2.87
N LYS A 34 10.71 -24.64 2.02
CA LYS A 34 10.17 -24.91 0.67
C LYS A 34 11.15 -24.71 -0.49
N VAL A 35 12.24 -23.96 -0.30
CA VAL A 35 13.10 -23.54 -1.42
C VAL A 35 14.56 -23.80 -1.18
N ILE A 36 15.12 -23.37 -0.05
CA ILE A 36 16.58 -23.37 0.13
C ILE A 36 17.10 -24.40 1.16
N GLY A 37 16.22 -25.07 1.91
CA GLY A 37 16.59 -25.92 3.04
C GLY A 37 17.44 -27.13 2.67
N GLU A 38 17.23 -27.73 1.50
CA GLU A 38 18.07 -28.83 1.00
C GLU A 38 19.51 -28.39 0.65
N TYR A 39 19.74 -27.09 0.49
CA TYR A 39 21.04 -26.50 0.22
C TYR A 39 21.72 -25.97 1.48
N LEU A 40 21.09 -26.02 2.66
CA LEU A 40 21.65 -25.44 3.88
C LEU A 40 21.77 -26.51 4.95
N ASN A 41 22.91 -26.56 5.62
CA ASN A 41 23.04 -27.32 6.87
C ASN A 41 22.48 -26.51 8.05
N GLU A 42 22.35 -27.14 9.23
CA GLU A 42 21.77 -26.51 10.43
C GLU A 42 22.50 -25.21 10.83
N GLU A 43 23.84 -25.20 10.75
CA GLU A 43 24.66 -24.01 11.07
C GLU A 43 24.39 -22.85 10.10
N MET A 44 24.26 -23.13 8.81
CA MET A 44 23.92 -22.13 7.80
C MET A 44 22.50 -21.60 7.95
N ILE A 45 21.54 -22.46 8.34
CA ILE A 45 20.17 -22.05 8.64
C ILE A 45 20.18 -21.08 9.82
N GLU A 46 20.92 -21.39 10.88
CA GLU A 46 21.03 -20.50 12.04
C GLU A 46 21.68 -19.16 11.65
N LYS A 47 22.78 -19.20 10.89
CA LYS A 47 23.44 -18.00 10.38
C LYS A 47 22.53 -17.15 9.49
N TYR A 48 21.74 -17.78 8.62
CA TYR A 48 20.74 -17.11 7.79
C TYR A 48 19.72 -16.37 8.66
N LYS A 49 19.16 -17.05 9.67
CA LYS A 49 18.19 -16.47 10.59
C LYS A 49 18.77 -15.32 11.42
N ASN A 50 20.05 -15.40 11.80
CA ASN A 50 20.75 -14.38 12.57
C ASN A 50 21.14 -13.14 11.75
N ASN A 51 21.30 -13.28 10.43
CA ASN A 51 21.63 -12.19 9.52
C ASN A 51 20.41 -11.41 9.03
N TYR A 52 19.20 -11.84 9.41
CA TYR A 52 17.99 -11.11 9.11
C TYR A 52 17.90 -9.84 9.96
N THR A 53 17.43 -8.76 9.32
CA THR A 53 17.22 -7.46 9.93
C THR A 53 15.96 -6.83 9.39
N ILE A 54 15.28 -6.06 10.24
CA ILE A 54 14.18 -5.19 9.85
C ILE A 54 14.51 -3.77 10.28
N SER A 55 14.33 -2.81 9.37
CA SER A 55 14.55 -1.40 9.64
C SER A 55 13.30 -0.59 9.36
N ILE A 56 12.98 0.31 10.28
CA ILE A 56 11.84 1.22 10.20
C ILE A 56 12.40 2.64 10.20
N LYS A 57 12.18 3.34 9.09
CA LYS A 57 12.63 4.72 8.94
C LYS A 57 11.47 5.67 9.22
N GLU A 58 11.72 6.60 10.13
CA GLU A 58 10.83 7.69 10.46
C GLU A 58 11.33 8.99 9.81
N LYS A 59 10.66 10.10 10.12
CA LYS A 59 11.14 11.44 9.74
C LYS A 59 12.43 11.81 10.47
N ASP A 60 12.54 11.42 11.74
CA ASP A 60 13.57 11.91 12.66
C ASP A 60 14.67 10.87 12.94
N GLY A 61 14.56 9.64 12.40
CA GLY A 61 15.54 8.58 12.65
C GLY A 61 15.29 7.28 11.88
N LEU A 62 16.21 6.34 12.04
CA LEU A 62 16.13 4.96 11.56
C LEU A 62 16.27 4.04 12.77
N GLU A 63 15.29 3.17 12.97
CA GLU A 63 15.34 2.11 13.99
C GLU A 63 15.58 0.77 13.31
N GLU A 64 16.51 -0.02 13.83
CA GLU A 64 16.84 -1.36 13.32
C GLU A 64 16.57 -2.41 14.41
N PHE A 65 15.94 -3.50 14.01
CA PHE A 65 15.58 -4.60 14.89
C PHE A 65 16.04 -5.93 14.28
N LYS A 66 16.27 -6.92 15.14
CA LYS A 66 16.54 -8.29 14.71
C LYS A 66 15.24 -9.03 14.41
N ARG A 67 14.14 -8.70 15.11
CA ARG A 67 12.82 -9.26 14.89
C ARG A 67 11.75 -8.18 14.94
N ILE A 68 10.66 -8.36 14.20
CA ILE A 68 9.48 -7.50 14.31
C ILE A 68 8.83 -7.60 15.71
N GLU A 69 9.03 -8.71 16.42
CA GLU A 69 8.55 -8.89 17.80
C GLU A 69 9.19 -7.89 18.77
N ASP A 70 10.43 -7.47 18.52
CA ASP A 70 11.14 -6.46 19.33
C ASP A 70 10.43 -5.10 19.26
N TYR A 71 9.64 -4.86 18.21
CA TYR A 71 8.81 -3.68 18.09
C TYR A 71 7.60 -3.77 19.04
N LYS A 72 7.67 -3.03 20.16
CA LYS A 72 6.65 -3.04 21.22
C LYS A 72 5.31 -2.39 20.83
N GLY A 73 5.27 -1.61 19.75
CA GLY A 73 4.05 -0.92 19.32
C GLY A 73 3.01 -1.86 18.67
N PRO A 74 1.71 -1.61 18.86
CA PRO A 74 0.65 -2.33 18.13
C PRO A 74 0.46 -1.81 16.70
N LEU A 75 0.90 -0.58 16.43
CA LEU A 75 0.82 0.11 15.14
C LEU A 75 2.18 0.71 14.84
N LEU A 76 2.51 0.88 13.57
CA LEU A 76 3.76 1.52 13.18
C LEU A 76 3.83 2.98 13.66
N PRO A 77 5.05 3.53 13.81
CA PRO A 77 5.23 4.91 14.22
C PRO A 77 4.51 5.90 13.30
N LYS A 78 4.08 7.01 13.89
CA LYS A 78 3.20 8.01 13.27
C LYS A 78 3.73 8.51 11.92
N ASP A 79 5.04 8.73 11.83
CA ASP A 79 5.71 9.33 10.68
C ASP A 79 6.66 8.34 9.98
N THR A 80 6.34 7.04 10.04
CA THR A 80 7.00 5.99 9.25
C THR A 80 6.94 6.35 7.77
N ASN A 81 8.09 6.45 7.11
CA ASN A 81 8.19 6.74 5.68
C ASN A 81 8.69 5.53 4.88
N GLN A 82 9.39 4.59 5.53
CA GLN A 82 9.96 3.43 4.88
C GLN A 82 10.12 2.26 5.89
N VAL A 83 9.92 1.04 5.41
CA VAL A 83 10.23 -0.20 6.13
C VAL A 83 11.03 -1.10 5.20
N LYS A 84 12.14 -1.67 5.67
CA LYS A 84 12.94 -2.64 4.91
C LYS A 84 13.19 -3.90 5.70
N LEU A 85 13.07 -5.03 5.04
CA LEU A 85 13.45 -6.35 5.53
C LEU A 85 14.62 -6.83 4.68
N ASP A 86 15.71 -7.27 5.31
CA ASP A 86 16.93 -7.68 4.64
C ASP A 86 17.48 -8.95 5.30
N VAL A 87 17.82 -9.95 4.50
CA VAL A 87 18.60 -11.11 4.92
C VAL A 87 19.67 -11.41 3.89
N ASN A 88 20.88 -11.71 4.36
CA ASN A 88 22.01 -12.08 3.52
C ASN A 88 22.72 -13.29 4.11
N LEU A 89 23.05 -14.26 3.28
CA LEU A 89 23.90 -15.38 3.64
C LEU A 89 24.94 -15.59 2.54
N ILE A 90 26.20 -15.62 2.97
CA ILE A 90 27.31 -16.11 2.18
C ILE A 90 27.66 -17.49 2.76
N THR A 91 27.55 -18.50 1.91
CA THR A 91 27.95 -19.87 2.24
C THR A 91 29.38 -20.06 1.72
N PRO A 92 30.34 -20.47 2.56
CA PRO A 92 31.67 -20.81 2.09
C PRO A 92 31.59 -22.01 1.14
N ASP A 93 32.53 -22.10 0.19
CA ASP A 93 32.67 -23.27 -0.68
C ASP A 93 32.98 -24.50 0.19
N ILE A 94 31.96 -25.27 0.58
CA ILE A 94 32.15 -26.52 1.31
C ILE A 94 32.46 -27.62 0.29
N PRO A 95 33.65 -28.25 0.33
CA PRO A 95 34.09 -29.12 -0.75
C PRO A 95 33.39 -30.49 -0.83
N GLU A 96 32.59 -30.89 0.17
CA GLU A 96 32.28 -32.31 0.35
C GLU A 96 30.82 -32.73 0.21
N ASN A 97 29.90 -31.84 -0.14
CA ASN A 97 28.59 -32.22 -0.69
C ASN A 97 28.07 -31.05 -1.53
N ASN A 98 27.57 -31.34 -2.73
CA ASN A 98 27.06 -30.43 -3.76
C ASN A 98 26.02 -29.39 -3.25
N ILE A 99 26.40 -28.49 -2.36
CA ILE A 99 25.58 -27.36 -1.95
C ILE A 99 25.77 -26.31 -3.03
N GLY A 100 24.93 -26.43 -4.04
CA GLY A 100 24.97 -25.57 -5.21
C GLY A 100 24.71 -24.10 -4.92
N LEU A 101 24.46 -23.64 -3.69
CA LEU A 101 24.15 -22.25 -3.33
C LEU A 101 25.35 -21.60 -2.60
N SER A 102 25.94 -20.55 -3.17
CA SER A 102 27.07 -19.79 -2.58
C SER A 102 26.68 -18.43 -1.99
N TYR A 103 25.56 -17.88 -2.43
CA TYR A 103 25.07 -16.59 -1.95
C TYR A 103 23.55 -16.47 -2.09
N ILE A 104 22.91 -15.94 -1.05
CA ILE A 104 21.52 -15.51 -1.09
C ILE A 104 21.37 -14.17 -0.38
N SER A 105 20.66 -13.26 -1.04
CA SER A 105 20.30 -11.95 -0.50
C SER A 105 18.87 -11.64 -0.90
N ILE A 106 18.03 -11.34 0.08
CA ILE A 106 16.63 -10.97 -0.10
C ILE A 106 16.43 -9.63 0.59
N LYS A 107 15.99 -8.63 -0.20
CA LYS A 107 15.67 -7.29 0.29
C LYS A 107 14.27 -6.94 -0.13
N ILE A 108 13.43 -6.60 0.85
CA ILE A 108 12.05 -6.15 0.63
C ILE A 108 11.96 -4.73 1.18
N GLY A 109 11.55 -3.79 0.35
CA GLY A 109 11.34 -2.41 0.76
C GLY A 109 9.88 -1.97 0.61
N PHE A 110 9.44 -1.10 1.50
CA PHE A 110 8.19 -0.37 1.44
C PHE A 110 8.45 1.13 1.66
N ASN A 111 7.88 2.02 0.84
CA ASN A 111 8.07 3.47 0.96
C ASN A 111 6.84 4.28 0.53
N ILE A 112 6.59 5.38 1.23
CA ILE A 112 5.46 6.28 0.94
C ILE A 112 5.65 7.01 -0.40
N PHE A 113 6.88 7.41 -0.73
CA PHE A 113 7.18 8.33 -1.84
C PHE A 113 7.56 7.63 -3.14
N TYR A 114 8.07 6.40 -3.07
CA TYR A 114 8.57 5.65 -4.22
C TYR A 114 8.02 4.21 -4.21
N GLU A 115 7.96 3.60 -5.40
CA GLU A 115 7.72 2.17 -5.52
C GLU A 115 8.93 1.43 -4.95
N GLU A 116 8.81 0.87 -3.75
CA GLU A 116 9.79 -0.10 -3.28
C GLU A 116 9.40 -1.52 -3.69
N GLY A 117 10.41 -2.38 -3.74
CA GLY A 117 10.38 -3.63 -4.46
C GLY A 117 11.02 -4.77 -3.68
N ILE A 118 10.98 -5.93 -4.31
CA ILE A 118 11.65 -7.15 -3.89
C ILE A 118 12.89 -7.29 -4.75
N GLU A 119 14.06 -7.22 -4.12
CA GLU A 119 15.34 -7.55 -4.73
C GLU A 119 15.82 -8.89 -4.18
N ILE A 120 16.04 -9.86 -5.08
CA ILE A 120 16.57 -11.18 -4.74
C ILE A 120 17.82 -11.39 -5.57
N ASN A 121 18.94 -11.70 -4.92
CA ASN A 121 20.21 -11.96 -5.56
C ASN A 121 20.72 -13.33 -5.09
N ILE A 122 20.87 -14.24 -6.04
CA ILE A 122 21.26 -15.63 -5.83
C ILE A 122 22.50 -15.94 -6.65
N GLN A 123 23.46 -16.63 -6.02
CA GLN A 123 24.56 -17.28 -6.71
C GLN A 123 24.50 -18.78 -6.44
N SER A 124 24.39 -19.56 -7.51
CA SER A 124 24.28 -21.01 -7.42
C SER A 124 24.84 -21.72 -8.67
N GLU A 125 25.11 -23.01 -8.58
CA GLU A 125 25.79 -23.76 -9.63
C GLU A 125 25.03 -23.87 -10.94
N ASN A 126 23.69 -23.77 -10.98
CA ASN A 126 22.90 -23.59 -12.22
C ASN A 126 21.40 -23.27 -11.99
N GLN A 127 20.94 -23.09 -10.74
CA GLN A 127 19.51 -22.97 -10.41
C GLN A 127 19.11 -21.57 -9.91
N SER A 128 19.99 -20.58 -10.04
CA SER A 128 19.83 -19.27 -9.39
C SER A 128 18.55 -18.55 -9.81
N LYS A 129 18.14 -18.73 -11.07
CA LYS A 129 16.91 -18.17 -11.62
C LYS A 129 15.66 -18.84 -11.03
N GLN A 130 15.66 -20.17 -10.93
CA GLN A 130 14.51 -20.92 -10.39
C GLN A 130 14.33 -20.63 -8.89
N ILE A 131 15.43 -20.67 -8.12
CA ILE A 131 15.42 -20.34 -6.69
C ILE A 131 14.90 -18.91 -6.48
N ALA A 132 15.42 -17.93 -7.23
CA ALA A 132 14.96 -16.54 -7.11
C ALA A 132 13.48 -16.36 -7.48
N SER A 133 12.99 -17.06 -8.50
CA SER A 133 11.56 -17.03 -8.87
C SER A 133 10.68 -17.64 -7.78
N ASN A 134 11.06 -18.79 -7.23
CA ASN A 134 10.29 -19.46 -6.17
C ASN A 134 10.23 -18.61 -4.89
N ILE A 135 11.34 -17.97 -4.51
CA ILE A 135 11.39 -17.02 -3.40
C ILE A 135 10.45 -15.84 -3.66
N TYR A 136 10.50 -15.28 -4.87
CA TYR A 136 9.63 -14.17 -5.25
C TYR A 136 8.14 -14.54 -5.16
N ASP A 137 7.77 -15.72 -5.65
CA ASP A 137 6.38 -16.16 -5.64
C ASP A 137 5.85 -16.34 -4.21
N LEU A 138 6.65 -16.88 -3.28
CA LEU A 138 6.30 -16.98 -1.86
C LEU A 138 6.14 -15.61 -1.18
N ILE A 139 7.04 -14.67 -1.47
CA ILE A 139 6.94 -13.30 -0.95
C ILE A 139 5.70 -12.62 -1.53
N LYS A 140 5.47 -12.75 -2.83
CA LYS A 140 4.34 -12.16 -3.54
C LYS A 140 3.01 -12.66 -2.98
N GLU A 141 2.85 -13.97 -2.82
CA GLU A 141 1.69 -14.60 -2.18
C GLU A 141 1.42 -13.99 -0.79
N THR A 142 2.48 -13.76 -0.01
CA THR A 142 2.38 -13.19 1.34
C THR A 142 1.87 -11.73 1.33
N ILE A 143 2.22 -10.94 0.31
CA ILE A 143 1.81 -9.53 0.20
C ILE A 143 0.42 -9.38 -0.46
N GLU A 144 0.04 -10.30 -1.35
CA GLU A 144 -1.19 -10.21 -2.16
C GLU A 144 -2.46 -9.97 -1.35
N HIS A 145 -2.57 -10.58 -0.17
CA HIS A 145 -3.71 -10.42 0.73
C HIS A 145 -3.85 -9.01 1.33
N LYS A 146 -2.80 -8.20 1.25
CA LYS A 146 -2.75 -6.82 1.77
C LYS A 146 -2.77 -5.78 0.66
N TYR A 147 -2.96 -6.18 -0.61
CA TYR A 147 -3.13 -5.24 -1.71
C TYR A 147 -4.32 -4.31 -1.45
N ASN A 148 -4.12 -3.02 -1.70
CA ASN A 148 -5.14 -2.01 -1.50
C ASN A 148 -5.64 -1.49 -2.85
N GLY A 149 -6.88 -0.99 -2.91
CA GLY A 149 -7.54 -0.58 -4.16
C GLY A 149 -6.83 0.52 -4.96
N ASN A 150 -5.78 1.15 -4.43
CA ASN A 150 -4.98 2.12 -5.19
C ASN A 150 -4.17 1.46 -6.31
N TYR A 151 -3.96 0.13 -6.28
CA TYR A 151 -3.24 -0.61 -7.34
C TYR A 151 -3.85 -0.38 -8.74
N VAL A 152 -5.19 -0.22 -8.82
CA VAL A 152 -5.93 -0.02 -10.09
C VAL A 152 -5.65 1.36 -10.69
N TYR A 153 -5.49 2.37 -9.84
CA TYR A 153 -5.37 3.77 -10.27
C TYR A 153 -3.97 4.11 -10.78
N HIS A 154 -2.97 3.26 -10.51
CA HIS A 154 -1.61 3.41 -11.02
C HIS A 154 -1.43 2.95 -12.47
N LEU A 155 -2.39 2.22 -13.07
CA LEU A 155 -2.44 2.02 -14.52
C LEU A 155 -2.63 3.34 -15.28
N PHE A 156 -3.20 4.37 -14.63
CA PHE A 156 -3.53 5.66 -15.22
C PHE A 156 -2.71 6.79 -14.56
N ARG A 157 -1.39 6.73 -14.75
CA ARG A 157 -0.36 7.62 -14.16
C ARG A 157 -0.51 9.13 -14.48
N THR A 158 -1.49 9.54 -15.27
CA THR A 158 -1.63 10.89 -15.85
C THR A 158 -2.53 11.86 -15.06
N PHE A 159 -3.27 11.40 -14.05
CA PHE A 159 -4.25 12.24 -13.35
C PHE A 159 -3.72 12.97 -12.10
N ASP A 160 -2.42 13.26 -12.05
CA ASP A 160 -1.76 13.48 -10.75
C ASP A 160 -1.82 14.90 -10.16
N PHE A 161 -2.37 15.90 -10.87
CA PHE A 161 -2.54 17.27 -10.30
C PHE A 161 -3.72 18.08 -10.86
N SER A 162 -4.31 17.68 -11.99
CA SER A 162 -5.41 18.41 -12.61
C SER A 162 -6.77 18.14 -11.95
N GLY A 163 -6.93 17.04 -11.22
CA GLY A 163 -8.22 16.66 -10.63
C GLY A 163 -8.75 17.64 -9.58
N PHE A 164 -7.89 18.23 -8.75
CA PHE A 164 -8.32 19.23 -7.76
C PHE A 164 -8.72 20.55 -8.43
N GLY A 165 -7.92 21.02 -9.38
CA GLY A 165 -8.24 22.21 -10.18
C GLY A 165 -9.53 22.00 -10.99
N ILE A 166 -9.69 20.86 -11.64
CA ILE A 166 -10.88 20.52 -12.43
C ILE A 166 -12.11 20.34 -11.54
N ALA A 167 -11.99 19.74 -10.34
CA ALA A 167 -13.12 19.58 -9.42
C ALA A 167 -13.54 20.92 -8.77
N LEU A 168 -12.59 21.79 -8.42
CA LEU A 168 -12.90 23.15 -7.95
C LEU A 168 -13.48 24.01 -9.06
N LEU A 169 -12.94 23.90 -10.28
CA LEU A 169 -13.47 24.59 -11.45
C LEU A 169 -14.85 24.04 -11.84
N SER A 170 -15.10 22.74 -11.79
CA SER A 170 -16.42 22.17 -12.10
C SER A 170 -17.45 22.53 -11.04
N ALA A 171 -17.09 22.49 -9.75
CA ALA A 171 -17.97 22.92 -8.66
C ALA A 171 -18.23 24.44 -8.72
N GLY A 172 -17.22 25.25 -9.00
CA GLY A 172 -17.34 26.71 -9.12
C GLY A 172 -18.13 27.14 -10.36
N VAL A 173 -17.84 26.55 -11.52
CA VAL A 173 -18.59 26.77 -12.77
C VAL A 173 -20.02 26.26 -12.61
N GLY A 174 -20.21 25.07 -12.04
CA GLY A 174 -21.52 24.51 -11.76
C GLY A 174 -22.34 25.38 -10.80
N ALA A 175 -21.76 25.88 -9.71
CA ALA A 175 -22.44 26.80 -8.80
C ALA A 175 -22.81 28.13 -9.49
N TYR A 176 -21.91 28.67 -10.32
CA TYR A 176 -22.16 29.88 -11.11
C TYR A 176 -23.30 29.69 -12.13
N PHE A 177 -23.32 28.55 -12.85
CA PHE A 177 -24.41 28.22 -13.77
C PHE A 177 -25.73 27.96 -13.06
N THR A 178 -25.73 27.29 -11.89
CA THR A 178 -26.93 27.14 -11.06
C THR A 178 -27.49 28.50 -10.66
N LEU A 179 -26.62 29.44 -10.25
CA LEU A 179 -27.01 30.79 -9.84
C LEU A 179 -27.60 31.57 -11.01
N LEU A 180 -26.93 31.57 -12.18
CA LEU A 180 -27.43 32.21 -13.40
C LEU A 180 -28.77 31.64 -13.88
N ILE A 181 -28.90 30.32 -13.91
CA ILE A 181 -30.14 29.66 -14.35
C ILE A 181 -31.27 29.95 -13.36
N SER A 182 -31.01 29.96 -12.05
CA SER A 182 -32.02 30.31 -11.04
C SER A 182 -32.48 31.77 -11.10
N LEU A 183 -31.63 32.68 -11.60
CA LEU A 183 -31.94 34.09 -11.76
C LEU A 183 -32.71 34.40 -13.05
N GLN A 184 -32.50 33.62 -14.13
CA GLN A 184 -33.14 33.85 -15.44
C GLN A 184 -34.31 32.93 -15.76
N PHE A 185 -34.32 31.70 -15.24
CA PHE A 185 -35.33 30.70 -15.54
C PHE A 185 -35.88 30.14 -14.23
N SER A 186 -37.17 30.38 -13.97
CA SER A 186 -37.90 29.87 -12.79
C SER A 186 -38.04 28.33 -12.76
N SER A 187 -37.35 27.59 -13.64
CA SER A 187 -37.42 26.14 -13.74
C SER A 187 -36.52 25.45 -12.71
N PHE A 188 -37.12 25.18 -11.55
CA PHE A 188 -36.55 24.48 -10.39
C PHE A 188 -35.83 23.15 -10.71
N THR A 189 -36.18 22.51 -11.82
CA THR A 189 -35.61 21.24 -12.28
C THR A 189 -34.13 21.36 -12.69
N TYR A 190 -33.74 22.39 -13.43
CA TYR A 190 -32.37 22.52 -13.96
C TYR A 190 -31.35 22.88 -12.87
N SER A 191 -31.71 23.76 -11.94
CA SER A 191 -30.83 24.11 -10.81
C SER A 191 -30.55 22.89 -9.92
N SER A 192 -31.56 22.02 -9.73
CA SER A 192 -31.43 20.81 -8.92
C SER A 192 -30.53 19.73 -9.57
N LEU A 193 -30.58 19.58 -10.90
CA LEU A 193 -29.71 18.65 -11.64
C LEU A 193 -28.24 19.09 -11.59
N ILE A 194 -27.95 20.38 -11.78
CA ILE A 194 -26.58 20.91 -11.75
C ILE A 194 -26.02 20.83 -10.32
N THR A 195 -26.83 21.14 -9.32
CA THR A 195 -26.45 20.96 -7.90
C THR A 195 -26.14 19.50 -7.58
N PHE A 196 -26.96 18.56 -8.06
CA PHE A 196 -26.71 17.12 -7.89
C PHE A 196 -25.41 16.68 -8.58
N LEU A 197 -25.14 17.14 -9.80
CA LEU A 197 -23.90 16.85 -10.52
C LEU A 197 -22.68 17.40 -9.77
N ASN A 198 -22.74 18.61 -9.21
CA ASN A 198 -21.67 19.16 -8.38
C ASN A 198 -21.42 18.33 -7.12
N TYR A 199 -22.49 17.89 -6.44
CA TYR A 199 -22.36 16.97 -5.30
C TYR A 199 -21.73 15.65 -5.71
N LEU A 200 -22.08 15.10 -6.87
CA LEU A 200 -21.50 13.87 -7.41
C LEU A 200 -20.00 14.05 -7.73
N PHE A 201 -19.62 15.16 -8.37
CA PHE A 201 -18.22 15.51 -8.65
C PHE A 201 -17.42 15.74 -7.36
N PHE A 202 -18.01 16.38 -6.36
CA PHE A 202 -17.39 16.58 -5.05
C PHE A 202 -17.21 15.25 -4.30
N LEU A 203 -18.22 14.36 -4.33
CA LEU A 203 -18.11 13.00 -3.80
C LEU A 203 -17.01 12.21 -4.52
N PHE A 204 -16.98 12.26 -5.85
CA PHE A 204 -15.94 11.62 -6.66
C PHE A 204 -14.54 12.14 -6.31
N TYR A 205 -14.41 13.46 -6.09
CA TYR A 205 -13.17 14.08 -5.65
C TYR A 205 -12.75 13.66 -4.23
N LEU A 206 -13.66 13.61 -3.26
CA LEU A 206 -13.39 13.12 -1.90
C LEU A 206 -12.97 11.63 -1.89
N ILE A 207 -13.43 10.86 -2.86
CA ILE A 207 -13.03 9.46 -3.06
C ILE A 207 -11.66 9.39 -3.77
N SER A 208 -11.41 10.24 -4.76
CA SER A 208 -10.19 10.23 -5.60
C SER A 208 -8.97 10.89 -4.94
N SER A 209 -9.15 11.87 -4.06
CA SER A 209 -8.06 12.50 -3.29
C SER A 209 -7.35 11.54 -2.31
N LYS A 210 -7.91 10.33 -2.10
CA LYS A 210 -7.29 9.22 -1.36
C LYS A 210 -6.32 8.36 -2.18
N LEU A 211 -6.11 8.65 -3.45
CA LEU A 211 -5.25 7.86 -4.34
C LEU A 211 -3.74 8.03 -4.12
N LYS A 212 -3.34 8.58 -2.97
CA LYS A 212 -1.96 8.54 -2.45
C LYS A 212 -2.01 8.22 -0.96
N PRO A 213 -1.10 7.38 -0.42
CA PRO A 213 0.13 6.85 -1.04
C PRO A 213 0.05 5.44 -1.68
N TYR A 214 1.08 5.12 -2.49
CA TYR A 214 1.31 3.79 -3.11
C TYR A 214 1.46 2.70 -2.04
N ILE A 215 2.16 3.00 -0.95
CA ILE A 215 2.18 2.18 0.26
C ILE A 215 1.50 2.93 1.39
N VAL A 216 0.50 2.32 2.02
CA VAL A 216 -0.14 2.87 3.21
C VAL A 216 0.42 2.17 4.44
N PHE A 217 1.13 2.89 5.30
CA PHE A 217 1.52 2.35 6.61
C PHE A 217 0.35 2.47 7.60
N GLU A 218 -0.01 1.36 8.27
CA GLU A 218 -0.97 1.39 9.36
C GLU A 218 -0.31 1.94 10.63
N SER A 219 -0.27 3.27 10.71
CA SER A 219 0.27 4.03 11.83
C SER A 219 -0.82 4.61 12.72
N THR A 220 -0.42 5.05 13.91
CA THR A 220 -1.31 5.79 14.83
C THR A 220 -1.97 7.02 14.17
N LYS A 221 -1.30 7.63 13.19
CA LYS A 221 -1.80 8.77 12.42
C LYS A 221 -2.81 8.34 11.37
N SER A 222 -2.54 7.30 10.59
CA SER A 222 -3.48 6.84 9.56
C SER A 222 -4.80 6.36 10.20
N LYS A 223 -4.76 5.73 11.38
CA LYS A 223 -5.96 5.38 12.16
C LYS A 223 -6.81 6.61 12.55
N LYS A 224 -6.17 7.69 13.03
CA LYS A 224 -6.86 8.95 13.36
C LYS A 224 -7.49 9.61 12.13
N TYR A 225 -6.79 9.63 10.99
CA TYR A 225 -7.33 10.17 9.74
C TYR A 225 -8.47 9.31 9.18
N LYS A 226 -8.36 7.98 9.24
CA LYS A 226 -9.43 7.06 8.82
C LYS A 226 -10.72 7.30 9.60
N LYS A 227 -10.61 7.51 10.92
CA LYS A 227 -11.76 7.87 11.78
C LYS A 227 -12.39 9.19 11.34
N ARG A 228 -11.61 10.27 11.26
CA ARG A 228 -12.11 11.59 10.82
C ARG A 228 -12.77 11.54 9.45
N TYR A 229 -12.19 10.79 8.52
CA TYR A 229 -12.78 10.61 7.21
C TYR A 229 -14.12 9.87 7.27
N ASN A 230 -14.21 8.80 8.06
CA ASN A 230 -15.48 8.09 8.25
C ASN A 230 -16.54 9.00 8.89
N ASP A 231 -16.14 9.85 9.84
CA ASP A 231 -17.02 10.84 10.45
C ASP A 231 -17.54 11.84 9.40
N ILE A 232 -16.64 12.40 8.57
CA ILE A 232 -17.01 13.30 7.47
C ILE A 232 -17.88 12.61 6.42
N LYS A 233 -17.54 11.38 6.02
CA LYS A 233 -18.34 10.60 5.05
C LYS A 233 -19.75 10.36 5.59
N THR A 234 -19.85 9.98 6.86
CA THR A 234 -21.12 9.80 7.56
C THR A 234 -21.92 11.09 7.57
N LEU A 235 -21.29 12.22 7.92
CA LEU A 235 -21.91 13.54 7.88
C LEU A 235 -22.45 13.88 6.48
N VAL A 236 -21.64 13.69 5.43
CA VAL A 236 -22.06 13.95 4.04
C VAL A 236 -23.26 13.08 3.65
N ILE A 237 -23.23 11.78 3.98
CA ILE A 237 -24.35 10.87 3.73
C ILE A 237 -25.62 11.37 4.44
N PHE A 238 -25.52 11.75 5.72
CA PHE A 238 -26.65 12.29 6.47
C PHE A 238 -27.16 13.61 5.89
N THR A 239 -26.29 14.50 5.44
CA THR A 239 -26.70 15.75 4.78
C THR A 239 -27.45 15.47 3.47
N ILE A 240 -26.97 14.52 2.67
CA ILE A 240 -27.64 14.12 1.42
C ILE A 240 -29.01 13.52 1.73
N ILE A 241 -29.07 12.52 2.62
CA ILE A 241 -30.34 11.88 3.02
C ILE A 241 -31.31 12.92 3.60
N GLY A 242 -30.82 13.78 4.50
CA GLY A 242 -31.61 14.86 5.10
C GLY A 242 -32.16 15.83 4.07
N SER A 243 -31.35 16.24 3.08
CA SER A 243 -31.80 17.12 2.00
C SER A 243 -32.89 16.48 1.13
N ILE A 244 -32.80 15.17 0.87
CA ILE A 244 -33.81 14.41 0.13
C ILE A 244 -35.10 14.34 0.94
N ILE A 245 -35.03 14.03 2.24
CA ILE A 245 -36.19 13.95 3.13
C ILE A 245 -36.91 15.31 3.22
N VAL A 246 -36.16 16.39 3.46
CA VAL A 246 -36.74 17.75 3.52
C VAL A 246 -37.44 18.11 2.21
N LYS A 247 -36.83 17.76 1.06
CA LYS A 247 -37.44 17.99 -0.25
C LYS A 247 -38.74 17.20 -0.42
N LEU A 248 -38.77 15.92 -0.01
CA LEU A 248 -39.98 15.10 -0.05
C LEU A 248 -41.10 15.65 0.83
N ILE A 249 -40.76 16.11 2.06
CA ILE A 249 -41.73 16.71 2.98
C ILE A 249 -42.31 18.01 2.38
N PHE A 250 -41.46 18.89 1.85
CA PHE A 250 -41.92 20.12 1.19
C PHE A 250 -42.82 19.80 -0.01
N SER A 251 -42.44 18.85 -0.85
CA SER A 251 -43.28 18.45 -1.99
C SER A 251 -44.61 17.82 -1.59
N TYR A 252 -44.71 17.21 -0.41
CA TYR A 252 -45.97 16.66 0.13
C TYR A 252 -46.87 17.72 0.76
N ILE A 253 -46.30 18.75 1.38
CA ILE A 253 -47.07 19.82 2.05
C ILE A 253 -47.64 20.83 1.05
N PHE A 254 -46.92 21.10 -0.04
CA PHE A 254 -47.22 22.19 -0.97
C PHE A 254 -47.78 21.73 -2.33
N ASN A 255 -48.01 20.43 -2.53
CA ASN A 255 -48.86 19.88 -3.62
C ASN A 255 -50.10 19.24 -3.01
#